data_AF-A0AAW2MF24-F1
#
_entry.id   AF-A0AAW2MF24-F1
#
_cell.length_a   1.000
_cell.length_b   1.000
_cell.length_c   1.000
_cell.angle_alpha   90.00
_cell.angle_beta   90.00
_cell.angle_gamma   90.00
#
_symmetry.space_group_name_H-M   'P 1'
#
loop_
_entity.id
_entity.type
_entity.pdbx_description
1 polymer ?
#
loop_
_entity_poly.entity_id
_entity_poly.type
_entity_poly.pdbx_seq_one_letter_code
_entity_poly.pdbx_strand_id
1 'polypeptide(L)'
;MASKNLTSAAVFFLLLLLDWSATPTLARVRDRHRPCKRMVFYFHDILYNGHNAKNATAAIVGAPAWGNTTILAGQNHFGNVVVFDDPITLDNNLHSRAVGRAQGFYLYDKKDVFTAWLGFSFVFNSTEHKGSINFAGADPLMNKTRDISVIGGTGEFFMARGVATLTTDAFEGDVYFRLRADIKLYECW
;
A
#
# COMPACT_ATOMS: atom_id res chain seq x y z
N MET A 1 -46.04 70.83 10.78
CA MET A 1 -46.29 69.76 9.80
C MET A 1 -45.19 69.87 8.72
N ALA A 2 -44.10 69.12 8.86
CA ALA A 2 -43.02 68.93 7.85
C ALA A 2 -41.92 68.07 8.51
N SER A 3 -41.77 66.81 8.12
CA SER A 3 -40.82 66.38 7.08
C SER A 3 -39.35 66.43 7.55
N LYS A 4 -38.96 65.46 8.39
CA LYS A 4 -37.60 64.86 8.43
C LYS A 4 -37.81 63.43 8.93
N ASN A 5 -37.23 62.43 8.24
CA ASN A 5 -37.01 61.03 8.67
C ASN A 5 -37.23 59.98 7.57
N LEU A 6 -37.52 60.36 6.31
CA LEU A 6 -37.71 59.38 5.24
C LEU A 6 -36.42 59.01 4.47
N THR A 7 -35.30 59.70 4.68
CA THR A 7 -34.07 59.49 3.90
C THR A 7 -33.08 58.49 4.53
N SER A 8 -33.19 58.17 5.82
CA SER A 8 -32.24 57.26 6.49
C SER A 8 -32.57 55.78 6.26
N ALA A 9 -33.86 55.43 6.16
CA ALA A 9 -34.31 54.04 6.00
C ALA A 9 -34.00 53.46 4.60
N ALA A 10 -33.93 54.31 3.57
CA ALA A 10 -33.69 53.87 2.19
C ALA A 10 -32.23 53.44 1.92
N VAL A 11 -31.26 54.02 2.64
CA VAL A 11 -29.83 53.69 2.47
C VAL A 11 -29.48 52.36 3.15
N PHE A 12 -30.13 52.05 4.27
CA PHE A 12 -29.91 50.79 4.99
C PHE A 12 -30.48 49.57 4.23
N PHE A 13 -31.53 49.77 3.45
CA PHE A 13 -32.11 48.69 2.62
C PHE A 13 -31.32 48.43 1.33
N LEU A 14 -30.55 49.41 0.84
CA LEU A 14 -29.72 49.25 -0.37
C LEU A 14 -28.39 48.53 -0.11
N LEU A 15 -27.87 48.57 1.13
CA LEU A 15 -26.63 47.89 1.52
C LEU A 15 -26.82 46.40 1.82
N LEU A 16 -28.06 45.94 2.02
CA LEU A 16 -28.39 44.53 2.25
C LEU A 16 -28.55 43.71 0.95
N LEU A 17 -28.42 44.35 -0.22
CA LEU A 17 -28.55 43.69 -1.53
C LEU A 17 -27.21 43.36 -2.20
N LEU A 18 -26.07 43.66 -1.56
CA LEU A 18 -24.74 43.43 -2.13
C LEU A 18 -24.02 42.17 -1.63
N ASP A 19 -24.56 41.47 -0.63
CA ASP A 19 -23.91 40.29 -0.04
C ASP A 19 -24.72 39.01 -0.25
N TRP A 20 -24.71 38.45 -1.46
CA TRP A 20 -24.63 36.99 -1.66
C TRP A 20 -24.47 36.62 -3.14
N SER A 21 -23.25 36.72 -3.66
CA SER A 21 -22.86 35.86 -4.78
C SER A 21 -21.62 35.06 -4.38
N ALA A 22 -21.75 34.30 -3.29
CA ALA A 22 -20.97 33.09 -3.14
C ALA A 22 -21.39 32.13 -4.26
N THR A 23 -20.73 32.23 -5.41
CA THR A 23 -20.76 31.15 -6.40
C THR A 23 -20.40 29.88 -5.64
N PRO A 24 -21.27 28.85 -5.58
CA PRO A 24 -20.83 27.58 -5.07
C PRO A 24 -19.71 27.16 -6.02
N THR A 25 -18.46 27.22 -5.55
CA THR A 25 -17.42 26.42 -6.16
C THR A 25 -17.99 25.02 -6.10
N LEU A 26 -18.36 24.48 -7.26
CA LEU A 26 -18.72 23.10 -7.38
C LEU A 26 -17.46 22.35 -6.94
N ALA A 27 -17.39 22.03 -5.65
CA ALA A 27 -16.36 21.17 -5.11
C ALA A 27 -16.50 19.93 -5.95
N ARG A 28 -15.54 19.77 -6.89
CA ARG A 28 -15.55 18.69 -7.86
C ARG A 28 -15.75 17.44 -7.03
N VAL A 29 -16.93 16.83 -7.09
CA VAL A 29 -17.25 15.63 -6.32
C VAL A 29 -16.28 14.61 -6.85
N ARG A 30 -15.15 14.46 -6.14
CA ARG A 30 -14.13 13.50 -6.50
C ARG A 30 -14.81 12.16 -6.36
N ASP A 31 -15.02 11.50 -7.50
CA ASP A 31 -15.58 10.16 -7.54
C ASP A 31 -14.75 9.31 -6.59
N ARG A 32 -15.33 8.98 -5.43
CA ARG A 32 -14.63 8.26 -4.37
C ARG A 32 -14.21 6.85 -4.81
N HIS A 33 -14.71 6.39 -5.96
CA HIS A 33 -14.38 5.09 -6.55
C HIS A 33 -13.19 5.13 -7.52
N ARG A 34 -12.66 6.31 -7.87
CA ARG A 34 -11.47 6.43 -8.73
C ARG A 34 -10.23 6.75 -7.90
N PRO A 35 -9.14 5.97 -8.04
CA PRO A 35 -7.90 6.29 -7.34
C PRO A 35 -7.29 7.60 -7.86
N CYS A 36 -6.72 8.40 -6.95
CA CYS A 36 -5.96 9.60 -7.31
C CYS A 36 -4.57 9.27 -7.85
N LYS A 37 -4.00 8.16 -7.42
CA LYS A 37 -2.70 7.67 -7.87
C LYS A 37 -2.76 6.17 -8.02
N ARG A 38 -2.28 5.66 -9.14
CA ARG A 38 -2.14 4.24 -9.41
C ARG A 38 -0.70 3.94 -9.80
N MET A 39 -0.11 2.93 -9.18
CA MET A 39 1.25 2.48 -9.43
C MET A 39 1.26 0.96 -9.52
N VAL A 40 2.17 0.42 -10.33
CA VAL A 40 2.34 -1.03 -10.47
C VAL A 40 3.81 -1.34 -10.29
N PHE A 41 4.09 -2.27 -9.39
CA PHE A 41 5.44 -2.72 -9.11
C PHE A 41 5.47 -4.24 -9.01
N TYR A 42 6.66 -4.79 -9.14
CA TYR A 42 6.96 -6.19 -8.84
C TYR A 42 7.95 -6.23 -7.69
N PHE A 43 7.76 -7.15 -6.75
CA PHE A 43 8.76 -7.44 -5.74
C PHE A 43 9.06 -8.93 -5.72
N HIS A 44 10.30 -9.23 -5.34
CA HIS A 44 10.89 -10.54 -5.54
C HIS A 44 11.45 -11.07 -4.23
N ASP A 45 10.85 -12.11 -3.69
CA ASP A 45 11.34 -12.77 -2.49
C ASP A 45 12.18 -13.98 -2.88
N ILE A 46 13.34 -14.08 -2.25
CA ILE A 46 14.24 -15.22 -2.34
C ILE A 46 14.51 -15.68 -0.90
N LEU A 47 13.82 -16.73 -0.48
CA LEU A 47 13.96 -17.31 0.84
C LEU A 47 15.33 -17.98 1.02
N TYR A 48 15.97 -17.72 2.16
CA TYR A 48 17.18 -18.43 2.55
C TYR A 48 16.88 -19.91 2.79
N ASN A 49 17.59 -20.79 2.07
CA ASN A 49 17.40 -22.24 2.09
C ASN A 49 18.55 -23.01 2.75
N GLY A 50 19.44 -22.33 3.48
CA GLY A 50 20.65 -22.93 4.06
C GLY A 50 21.89 -22.85 3.16
N HIS A 51 21.73 -22.57 1.87
CA HIS A 51 22.82 -22.66 0.88
C HIS A 51 22.97 -21.42 -0.02
N ASN A 52 22.00 -20.49 0.00
CA ASN A 52 21.92 -19.35 -0.93
C ASN A 52 22.12 -17.98 -0.24
N ALA A 53 22.89 -17.91 0.85
CA ALA A 53 23.03 -16.70 1.68
C ALA A 53 23.41 -15.41 0.91
N LYS A 54 24.15 -15.53 -0.21
CA LYS A 54 24.54 -14.38 -1.05
C LYS A 54 23.38 -13.80 -1.87
N ASN A 55 22.37 -14.61 -2.18
CA ASN A 55 21.27 -14.25 -3.07
C ASN A 55 19.94 -14.10 -2.33
N ALA A 56 19.83 -14.66 -1.13
CA ALA A 56 18.60 -14.59 -0.33
C ALA A 56 18.26 -13.14 0.05
N THR A 57 16.99 -12.81 -0.04
CA THR A 57 16.41 -11.52 0.36
C THR A 57 15.47 -11.66 1.55
N ALA A 58 15.11 -12.90 1.89
CA ALA A 58 14.24 -13.24 3.01
C ALA A 58 14.81 -14.40 3.85
N ALA A 59 14.39 -14.49 5.11
CA ALA A 59 14.83 -15.53 6.03
C ALA A 59 13.75 -15.89 7.07
N ILE A 60 13.64 -17.18 7.38
CA ILE A 60 12.79 -17.67 8.47
C ILE A 60 13.45 -17.30 9.81
N VAL A 61 12.77 -16.46 10.60
CA VAL A 61 13.23 -16.02 11.93
C VAL A 61 12.41 -16.60 13.07
N GLY A 62 11.24 -17.16 12.76
CA GLY A 62 10.40 -17.89 13.69
C GLY A 62 9.88 -19.17 13.05
N ALA A 63 9.86 -20.26 13.80
CA ALA A 63 9.30 -21.52 13.38
C ALA A 63 8.64 -22.22 14.57
N PRO A 64 7.64 -23.09 14.34
CA PRO A 64 7.13 -23.98 15.38
C PRO A 64 8.22 -24.88 15.95
N ALA A 65 7.98 -25.45 17.13
CA ALA A 65 8.93 -26.34 17.80
C ALA A 65 9.34 -27.58 16.97
N TRP A 66 8.55 -27.96 15.97
CA TRP A 66 8.82 -29.06 15.04
C TRP A 66 9.41 -28.63 13.69
N GLY A 67 9.66 -27.33 13.50
CA GLY A 67 10.23 -26.75 12.28
C GLY A 67 11.71 -26.37 12.45
N ASN A 68 12.29 -25.80 11.40
CA ASN A 68 13.62 -25.18 11.43
C ASN A 68 13.60 -23.83 10.69
N THR A 69 14.74 -23.16 10.63
CA THR A 69 14.88 -21.81 10.05
C THR A 69 15.50 -21.79 8.64
N THR A 70 15.67 -22.95 8.01
CA THR A 70 16.20 -23.08 6.64
C THR A 70 15.23 -23.76 5.67
N ILE A 71 14.17 -24.38 6.18
CA ILE A 71 13.13 -25.10 5.45
C ILE A 71 11.79 -24.77 6.12
N LEU A 72 10.78 -24.45 5.32
CA LEU A 72 9.44 -24.20 5.83
C LEU A 72 8.87 -25.47 6.51
N ALA A 73 8.16 -25.27 7.62
CA ALA A 73 7.61 -26.35 8.42
C ALA A 73 6.48 -27.08 7.67
N GLY A 74 6.21 -28.34 8.05
CA GLY A 74 4.99 -29.02 7.60
C GLY A 74 3.70 -28.33 8.10
N GLN A 75 2.53 -28.83 7.68
CA GLN A 75 1.22 -28.25 8.02
C GLN A 75 1.00 -26.85 7.43
N ASN A 76 1.15 -26.73 6.10
CA ASN A 76 1.01 -25.46 5.37
C ASN A 76 1.90 -24.33 5.94
N HIS A 77 3.07 -24.69 6.47
CA HIS A 77 4.06 -23.77 7.03
C HIS A 77 3.56 -22.98 8.25
N PHE A 78 2.44 -23.41 8.85
CA PHE A 78 1.81 -22.74 9.99
C PHE A 78 2.82 -22.36 11.07
N GLY A 79 2.84 -21.09 11.45
CA GLY A 79 3.71 -20.54 12.49
C GLY A 79 5.13 -20.23 12.05
N ASN A 80 5.50 -20.46 10.78
CA ASN A 80 6.71 -19.85 10.23
C ASN A 80 6.52 -18.33 10.13
N VAL A 81 7.54 -17.58 10.56
CA VAL A 81 7.65 -16.13 10.44
C VAL A 81 8.89 -15.83 9.63
N VAL A 82 8.72 -15.06 8.56
CA VAL A 82 9.78 -14.69 7.62
C VAL A 82 9.92 -13.18 7.62
N VAL A 83 11.15 -12.69 7.71
CA VAL A 83 11.49 -11.29 7.45
C VAL A 83 12.10 -11.18 6.06
N PHE A 84 11.85 -10.07 5.39
CA PHE A 84 12.34 -9.85 4.03
C PHE A 84 12.76 -8.39 3.80
N ASP A 85 13.74 -8.24 2.93
CA ASP A 85 14.17 -6.99 2.31
C ASP A 85 14.33 -7.28 0.81
N ASP A 86 13.25 -7.10 0.05
CA ASP A 86 13.14 -7.55 -1.32
C ASP A 86 13.30 -6.41 -2.32
N PRO A 87 13.93 -6.64 -3.49
CA PRO A 87 14.01 -5.62 -4.52
C PRO A 87 12.64 -5.38 -5.16
N ILE A 88 12.31 -4.10 -5.38
CA ILE A 88 11.13 -3.68 -6.14
C ILE A 88 11.57 -3.25 -7.54
N THR A 89 10.92 -3.75 -8.58
CA THR A 89 11.19 -3.47 -10.00
C THR A 89 9.93 -2.97 -10.71
N LEU A 90 10.10 -2.37 -11.90
CA LEU A 90 8.99 -1.86 -12.73
C LEU A 90 8.43 -2.92 -13.69
N ASP A 91 9.18 -3.98 -13.94
CA ASP A 91 8.80 -5.12 -14.76
C ASP A 91 8.98 -6.42 -13.98
N ASN A 92 8.67 -7.55 -14.61
CA ASN A 92 8.72 -8.85 -13.94
C ASN A 92 10.14 -9.47 -13.88
N ASN A 93 11.17 -8.75 -14.30
CA ASN A 93 12.54 -9.26 -14.36
C ASN A 93 13.31 -8.90 -13.08
N LEU A 94 13.73 -9.92 -12.32
CA LEU A 94 14.51 -9.76 -11.09
C LEU A 94 15.83 -8.99 -11.29
N HIS A 95 16.42 -9.06 -12.48
CA HIS A 95 17.69 -8.41 -12.80
C HIS A 95 17.51 -6.96 -13.29
N SER A 96 16.27 -6.49 -13.42
CA SER A 96 15.99 -5.09 -13.71
C SER A 96 16.45 -4.18 -12.56
N ARG A 97 16.68 -2.91 -12.88
CA ARG A 97 17.07 -1.92 -11.88
C ARG A 97 16.00 -1.81 -10.80
N ALA A 98 16.40 -2.03 -9.55
CA ALA A 98 15.51 -1.83 -8.41
C ALA A 98 15.15 -0.33 -8.27
N VAL A 99 13.87 -0.04 -8.04
CA VAL A 99 13.32 1.30 -7.80
C VAL A 99 13.05 1.56 -6.31
N GLY A 100 13.10 0.51 -5.49
CA GLY A 100 12.87 0.56 -4.05
C GLY A 100 13.09 -0.80 -3.40
N ARG A 101 12.70 -0.89 -2.14
CA ARG A 101 12.77 -2.12 -1.33
C ARG A 101 11.43 -2.41 -0.67
N ALA A 102 10.99 -3.66 -0.69
CA ALA A 102 9.87 -4.12 0.12
C ALA A 102 10.45 -4.70 1.40
N GLN A 103 10.14 -4.10 2.54
CA GLN A 103 10.76 -4.42 3.83
C GLN A 103 9.69 -4.75 4.85
N GLY A 104 9.78 -5.92 5.48
CA GLY A 104 8.79 -6.31 6.47
C GLY A 104 8.86 -7.79 6.80
N PHE A 105 7.69 -8.35 7.06
CA PHE A 105 7.54 -9.75 7.39
C PHE A 105 6.24 -10.33 6.83
N TYR A 106 6.22 -11.65 6.69
CA TYR A 106 5.00 -12.42 6.56
C TYR A 106 5.05 -13.61 7.52
N LEU A 107 3.87 -14.10 7.88
CA LEU A 107 3.71 -15.32 8.64
C LEU A 107 2.64 -16.20 8.01
N TYR A 108 2.78 -17.51 8.14
CA TYR A 108 1.75 -18.45 7.70
C TYR A 108 0.81 -18.78 8.86
N ASP A 109 -0.48 -18.48 8.70
CA ASP A 109 -1.44 -18.35 9.80
C ASP A 109 -2.51 -19.45 9.87
N LYS A 110 -2.50 -20.41 8.94
CA LYS A 110 -3.45 -21.54 8.93
C LYS A 110 -2.77 -22.90 8.76
N LYS A 111 -3.36 -23.92 9.38
CA LYS A 111 -2.88 -25.32 9.31
C LYS A 111 -3.51 -26.10 8.17
N ASP A 112 -4.72 -25.76 7.80
CA ASP A 112 -5.59 -26.46 6.84
C ASP A 112 -5.47 -25.92 5.42
N VAL A 113 -5.20 -24.62 5.27
CA VAL A 113 -5.07 -23.94 3.99
C VAL A 113 -3.79 -23.12 3.97
N PHE A 114 -3.13 -23.06 2.82
CA PHE A 114 -1.97 -22.22 2.61
C PHE A 114 -2.37 -20.73 2.52
N THR A 115 -2.17 -19.99 3.61
CA THR A 115 -2.44 -18.56 3.72
C THR A 115 -1.34 -17.85 4.50
N ALA A 116 -1.15 -16.57 4.21
CA ALA A 116 -0.20 -15.73 4.91
C ALA A 116 -0.88 -14.47 5.47
N TRP A 117 -0.21 -13.83 6.42
CA TRP A 117 -0.49 -12.45 6.82
C TRP A 117 0.77 -11.63 6.60
N LEU A 118 0.65 -10.48 5.92
CA LEU A 118 1.79 -9.62 5.63
C LEU A 118 1.70 -8.29 6.38
N GLY A 119 2.86 -7.83 6.83
CA GLY A 119 3.08 -6.47 7.33
C GLY A 119 4.40 -5.95 6.78
N PHE A 120 4.35 -4.98 5.87
CA PHE A 120 5.54 -4.49 5.18
C PHE A 120 5.41 -3.07 4.66
N SER A 121 6.53 -2.52 4.24
CA SER A 121 6.64 -1.20 3.62
C SER A 121 7.31 -1.30 2.27
N PHE A 122 6.79 -0.61 1.26
CA PHE A 122 7.59 -0.23 0.11
C PHE A 122 8.34 1.04 0.46
N VAL A 123 9.67 0.97 0.42
CA VAL A 123 10.59 2.07 0.74
C VAL A 123 11.26 2.52 -0.56
N PHE A 124 10.97 3.75 -0.95
CA PHE A 124 11.48 4.37 -2.16
C PHE A 124 12.53 5.42 -1.82
N ASN A 125 13.64 5.38 -2.53
CA ASN A 125 14.71 6.38 -2.44
C ASN A 125 15.33 6.62 -3.82
N SER A 126 14.48 6.86 -4.82
CA SER A 126 14.89 7.19 -6.18
C SER A 126 14.64 8.67 -6.47
N THR A 127 15.03 9.11 -7.66
CA THR A 127 14.70 10.46 -8.16
C THR A 127 13.22 10.61 -8.50
N GLU A 128 12.53 9.51 -8.76
CA GLU A 128 11.11 9.49 -9.13
C GLU A 128 10.21 9.40 -7.91
N HIS A 129 10.58 8.55 -6.94
CA HIS A 129 9.81 8.35 -5.72
C HIS A 129 10.68 8.39 -4.47
N LYS A 130 10.21 9.12 -3.45
CA LYS A 130 10.90 9.24 -2.17
C LYS A 130 9.93 9.21 -1.00
N GLY A 131 10.06 8.19 -0.15
CA GLY A 131 9.18 7.97 0.99
C GLY A 131 8.81 6.50 1.15
N SER A 132 7.74 6.22 1.89
CA SER A 132 7.27 4.84 2.07
C SER A 132 5.76 4.70 1.97
N ILE A 133 5.31 3.51 1.53
CA ILE A 133 3.91 3.09 1.57
C ILE A 133 3.85 1.86 2.46
N ASN A 134 2.98 1.87 3.47
CA ASN A 134 2.88 0.79 4.46
C ASN A 134 1.64 -0.06 4.19
N PHE A 135 1.78 -1.37 4.31
CA PHE A 135 0.75 -2.37 4.01
C PHE A 135 0.58 -3.33 5.18
N ALA A 136 -0.67 -3.75 5.42
CA ALA A 136 -0.99 -4.80 6.38
C ALA A 136 -2.27 -5.54 5.97
N GLY A 137 -2.26 -6.87 6.10
CA GLY A 137 -3.47 -7.67 5.87
C GLY A 137 -3.21 -9.15 5.60
N ALA A 138 -4.32 -9.88 5.53
CA ALA A 138 -4.32 -11.29 5.16
C ALA A 138 -4.11 -11.46 3.65
N ASP A 139 -3.36 -12.50 3.29
CA ASP A 139 -3.06 -12.93 1.94
C ASP A 139 -3.45 -14.40 1.77
N PRO A 140 -4.69 -14.66 1.34
CA PRO A 140 -5.10 -15.99 0.92
C PRO A 140 -4.44 -16.35 -0.42
N LEU A 141 -3.22 -16.90 -0.34
CA LEU A 141 -2.36 -17.22 -1.48
C LEU A 141 -3.04 -18.12 -2.53
N MET A 142 -4.03 -18.93 -2.14
CA MET A 142 -4.81 -19.78 -3.04
C MET A 142 -5.70 -18.99 -4.03
N ASN A 143 -6.00 -17.72 -3.74
CA ASN A 143 -6.76 -16.86 -4.65
C ASN A 143 -5.83 -16.24 -5.69
N LYS A 144 -6.28 -16.09 -6.94
CA LYS A 144 -5.46 -15.48 -8.02
C LYS A 144 -5.03 -14.05 -7.71
N THR A 145 -5.92 -13.28 -7.09
CA THR A 145 -5.69 -11.87 -6.72
C THR A 145 -6.19 -11.64 -5.30
N ARG A 146 -5.47 -10.82 -4.52
CA ARG A 146 -5.82 -10.49 -3.14
C ARG A 146 -5.61 -9.01 -2.89
N ASP A 147 -6.49 -8.41 -2.12
CA ASP A 147 -6.36 -7.00 -1.75
C ASP A 147 -5.73 -6.89 -0.35
N ILE A 148 -4.72 -6.03 -0.23
CA ILE A 148 -4.09 -5.65 1.03
C ILE A 148 -4.25 -4.14 1.26
N SER A 149 -4.48 -3.74 2.50
CA SER A 149 -4.72 -2.35 2.85
C SER A 149 -3.42 -1.55 2.78
N VAL A 150 -3.47 -0.37 2.17
CA VAL A 150 -2.47 0.69 2.38
C VAL A 150 -2.87 1.44 3.65
N ILE A 151 -2.13 1.21 4.72
CA ILE A 151 -2.44 1.72 6.07
C ILE A 151 -1.80 3.07 6.38
N GLY A 152 -0.93 3.57 5.49
CA GLY A 152 -0.29 4.87 5.64
C GLY A 152 0.90 5.03 4.69
N GLY A 153 1.56 6.18 4.79
CA GLY A 153 2.82 6.43 4.08
C GLY A 153 3.58 7.65 4.61
N THR A 154 4.80 7.81 4.13
CA THR A 154 5.73 8.89 4.50
C THR A 154 6.32 9.55 3.25
N GLY A 155 6.94 10.73 3.41
CA GLY A 155 7.54 11.46 2.30
C GLY A 155 6.49 11.86 1.26
N GLU A 156 6.72 11.51 -0.01
CA GLU A 156 5.75 11.72 -1.10
C GLU A 156 4.39 11.05 -0.86
N PHE A 157 4.35 9.99 -0.05
CA PHE A 157 3.13 9.24 0.26
C PHE A 157 2.57 9.59 1.65
N PHE A 158 2.92 10.76 2.19
CA PHE A 158 2.43 11.23 3.48
C PHE A 158 0.89 11.14 3.54
N MET A 159 0.38 10.50 4.60
CA MET A 159 -1.06 10.31 4.85
C MET A 159 -1.82 9.57 3.74
N ALA A 160 -1.11 8.83 2.88
CA ALA A 160 -1.73 8.03 1.82
C ALA A 160 -2.60 6.91 2.40
N ARG A 161 -3.79 6.71 1.81
CA ARG A 161 -4.67 5.56 2.07
C ARG A 161 -5.16 4.94 0.77
N GLY A 162 -5.36 3.63 0.78
CA GLY A 162 -5.85 2.92 -0.38
C GLY A 162 -5.75 1.41 -0.26
N VAL A 163 -5.66 0.74 -1.40
CA VAL A 163 -5.63 -0.72 -1.51
C VAL A 163 -4.59 -1.11 -2.55
N ALA A 164 -3.83 -2.16 -2.27
CA ALA A 164 -2.98 -2.80 -3.26
C ALA A 164 -3.54 -4.19 -3.60
N THR A 165 -3.72 -4.45 -4.89
CA THR A 165 -4.09 -5.78 -5.37
C THR A 165 -2.83 -6.56 -5.69
N LEU A 166 -2.56 -7.62 -4.94
CA LEU A 166 -1.43 -8.53 -5.08
C LEU A 166 -1.80 -9.70 -5.99
N THR A 167 -0.94 -9.99 -6.96
CA THR A 167 -1.02 -11.16 -7.86
C THR A 167 0.29 -11.94 -7.79
N THR A 168 0.22 -13.26 -7.62
CA THR A 168 1.40 -14.14 -7.63
C THR A 168 1.74 -14.37 -9.10
N ASP A 169 2.81 -13.72 -9.56
CA ASP A 169 3.18 -13.67 -10.97
C ASP A 169 4.06 -14.88 -11.36
N ALA A 170 4.93 -15.32 -10.45
CA ALA A 170 5.68 -16.56 -10.58
C ALA A 170 6.11 -17.09 -9.19
N PHE A 171 6.40 -18.38 -9.11
CA PHE A 171 7.06 -19.00 -7.97
C PHE A 171 7.91 -20.20 -8.42
N GLU A 172 8.97 -20.50 -7.69
CA GLU A 172 9.82 -21.67 -7.90
C GLU A 172 9.98 -22.42 -6.58
N GLY A 173 9.14 -23.44 -6.39
CA GLY A 173 9.02 -24.14 -5.11
C GLY A 173 8.72 -23.17 -3.97
N ASP A 174 9.43 -23.36 -2.85
CA ASP A 174 9.30 -22.53 -1.66
C ASP A 174 10.39 -21.45 -1.56
N VAL A 175 11.27 -21.35 -2.57
CA VAL A 175 12.47 -20.51 -2.50
C VAL A 175 12.26 -19.16 -3.16
N TYR A 176 11.58 -19.11 -4.30
CA TYR A 176 11.37 -17.87 -5.04
C TYR A 176 9.89 -17.60 -5.25
N PHE A 177 9.47 -16.37 -5.00
CA PHE A 177 8.17 -15.89 -5.44
C PHE A 177 8.24 -14.43 -5.88
N ARG A 178 7.47 -14.14 -6.93
CA ARG A 178 7.31 -12.80 -7.48
C ARG A 178 5.88 -12.36 -7.34
N LEU A 179 5.67 -11.21 -6.71
CA LEU A 179 4.37 -10.59 -6.58
C LEU A 179 4.29 -9.32 -7.42
N ARG A 180 3.22 -9.20 -8.20
CA ARG A 180 2.79 -7.95 -8.83
C ARG A 180 1.86 -7.21 -7.86
N ALA A 181 2.21 -6.00 -7.48
CA ALA A 181 1.41 -5.11 -6.64
C ALA A 181 0.80 -3.97 -7.48
N ASP A 182 -0.52 -3.97 -7.64
CA ASP A 182 -1.28 -2.88 -8.26
C ASP A 182 -1.85 -1.96 -7.17
N ILE A 183 -1.12 -0.90 -6.87
CA ILE A 183 -1.41 0.03 -5.77
C ILE A 183 -2.35 1.11 -6.27
N LYS A 184 -3.48 1.27 -5.59
CA LYS A 184 -4.50 2.28 -5.86
C LYS A 184 -4.69 3.12 -4.61
N LEU A 185 -4.19 4.35 -4.64
CA LEU A 185 -4.37 5.32 -3.57
C LEU A 185 -5.65 6.11 -3.80
N TYR A 186 -6.49 6.19 -2.78
CA TYR A 186 -7.77 6.92 -2.79
C TYR A 186 -7.71 8.21 -1.98
N GLU A 187 -6.70 8.34 -1.11
CA GLU A 187 -6.32 9.59 -0.45
C GLU A 187 -4.86 9.92 -0.80
N CYS A 188 -4.67 11.10 -1.38
CA CYS A 188 -3.40 11.65 -1.83
C CYS A 188 -3.34 13.11 -1.38
N TRP A 189 -2.16 13.59 -1.00
CA TRP A 189 -1.90 14.92 -0.46
C TRP A 189 -0.95 15.71 -1.35
#